data_AF-A0A519BSM1-F1
#
_entry.id   AF-A0A519BSM1-F1
#
_cell.length_a   1.000
_cell.length_b   1.000
_cell.length_c   1.000
_cell.angle_alpha   90.00
_cell.angle_beta   90.00
_cell.angle_gamma   90.00
#
_symmetry.space_group_name_H-M   'P 1'
#
loop_
_entity.id
_entity.type
_entity.pdbx_description
1 polymer ?
#
loop_
_entity_poly.entity_id
_entity_poly.type
_entity_poly.pdbx_seq_one_letter_code
_entity_poly.pdbx_strand_id
1 'polypeptide(L)'
;MKLKKGQAWGFDLMIAISIFMIGIVGFYLFSLNSPSEGRDTLDSLFYDGNLIADSLLSEGYPENWDSNSVINIGIVNDNRINETKLQRLYDLTISDYSRTKNLFNTRFNYYFNFSRPITMGGVYVEFIGQKDLNPDNIIKIQRFVIFENNPVTLNVYVWS
;
A
#
# COMPACT_ATOMS: atom_id res chain seq x y z
N MET A 1 -2.31 4.99 -75.05
CA MET A 1 -3.07 4.33 -73.97
C MET A 1 -2.98 5.22 -72.73
N LYS A 2 -4.04 5.98 -72.41
CA LYS A 2 -4.04 6.89 -71.26
C LYS A 2 -4.18 6.06 -69.98
N LEU A 3 -3.13 5.99 -69.17
CA LEU A 3 -3.20 5.40 -67.83
C LEU A 3 -4.25 6.18 -67.01
N LYS A 4 -5.26 5.47 -66.51
CA LYS A 4 -6.37 6.04 -65.75
C LYS A 4 -5.83 6.54 -64.41
N LYS A 5 -5.69 7.87 -64.27
CA LYS A 5 -5.16 8.54 -63.07
C LYS A 5 -5.81 8.11 -61.74
N GLY A 6 -7.04 7.60 -61.77
CA GLY A 6 -7.73 7.04 -60.58
C GLY A 6 -7.11 5.75 -60.03
N GLN A 7 -6.37 4.97 -60.82
CA GLN A 7 -5.72 3.75 -60.33
C GLN A 7 -4.54 4.05 -59.39
N ALA A 8 -3.80 5.13 -59.64
CA ALA A 8 -2.71 5.56 -58.78
C ALA A 8 -3.21 6.03 -57.40
N TRP A 9 -4.38 6.69 -57.36
CA TRP A 9 -5.03 7.12 -56.11
C TRP A 9 -5.46 5.94 -55.23
N GLY A 10 -6.00 4.86 -55.83
CA GLY A 10 -6.37 3.66 -55.09
C GLY A 10 -5.17 2.95 -54.48
N PHE A 11 -4.04 2.90 -55.21
CA PHE A 11 -2.81 2.27 -54.73
C PHE A 11 -2.19 3.05 -53.57
N ASP A 12 -2.15 4.39 -53.67
CA ASP A 12 -1.68 5.27 -52.59
C ASP A 12 -2.52 5.11 -51.31
N LEU A 13 -3.84 5.07 -51.45
CA LEU A 13 -4.76 4.83 -50.34
C LEU A 13 -4.56 3.44 -49.68
N MET A 14 -4.36 2.39 -50.48
CA MET A 14 -4.10 1.05 -49.94
C MET A 14 -2.79 1.00 -49.14
N ILE A 15 -1.74 1.69 -49.61
CA ILE A 15 -0.47 1.80 -48.88
C ILE A 15 -0.67 2.57 -47.57
N ALA A 16 -1.36 3.72 -47.63
CA ALA A 16 -1.63 4.54 -46.45
C ALA A 16 -2.40 3.76 -45.37
N ILE A 17 -3.44 3.02 -45.76
CA ILE A 17 -4.21 2.16 -44.84
C ILE A 17 -3.33 1.05 -44.26
N SER A 18 -2.47 0.43 -45.07
CA SER A 18 -1.58 -0.64 -44.60
C SER A 18 -0.60 -0.13 -43.54
N ILE A 19 0.02 1.03 -43.77
CA ILE A 19 0.92 1.67 -42.80
C ILE A 19 0.16 2.05 -41.53
N PHE A 20 -1.05 2.60 -41.68
CA PHE A 20 -1.90 2.97 -40.54
C PHE A 20 -2.28 1.75 -39.69
N MET A 21 -2.64 0.63 -40.32
CA MET A 21 -2.96 -0.62 -39.64
C MET A 21 -1.75 -1.19 -38.88
N ILE A 22 -0.56 -1.15 -39.49
CA ILE A 22 0.69 -1.54 -38.80
C ILE A 22 0.93 -0.66 -37.58
N GLY A 23 0.70 0.66 -37.70
CA GLY A 23 0.80 1.60 -36.59
C GLY A 23 -0.16 1.28 -35.45
N ILE A 24 -1.42 0.99 -35.76
CA ILE A 24 -2.43 0.60 -34.75
C ILE A 24 -2.05 -0.71 -34.07
N VAL A 25 -1.65 -1.73 -34.83
CA VAL A 25 -1.25 -3.02 -34.27
C VAL A 25 -0.01 -2.87 -33.38
N GLY A 26 0.98 -2.09 -33.84
CA GLY A 26 2.18 -1.78 -33.06
C GLY A 26 1.84 -1.05 -31.74
N PHE A 27 0.98 -0.04 -31.81
CA PHE A 27 0.50 0.67 -30.62
C PHE A 27 -0.28 -0.25 -29.67
N TYR A 28 -1.15 -1.11 -30.20
CA TYR A 28 -1.92 -2.06 -29.40
C TYR A 28 -1.03 -3.07 -28.67
N LEU A 29 -0.05 -3.65 -29.37
CA LEU A 29 0.93 -4.57 -28.76
C LEU A 29 1.79 -3.86 -27.73
N PHE A 30 2.21 -2.62 -27.99
CA PHE A 30 2.94 -1.80 -27.02
C PHE A 30 2.09 -1.49 -25.78
N SER A 31 0.79 -1.22 -25.95
CA SER A 31 -0.13 -0.96 -24.84
C SER A 31 -0.41 -2.21 -24.00
N LEU A 32 -0.46 -3.39 -24.61
CA LEU A 32 -0.62 -4.66 -23.89
C LEU A 32 0.65 -5.07 -23.15
N ASN A 33 1.82 -4.74 -23.69
CA ASN A 33 3.12 -5.02 -23.07
C ASN A 33 3.61 -3.88 -22.16
N SER A 34 2.89 -2.75 -22.10
CA SER A 34 3.20 -1.69 -21.13
C SER A 34 2.87 -2.20 -19.73
N PRO A 35 3.74 -1.99 -18.75
CA PRO A 35 3.78 -2.84 -17.56
C PRO A 35 2.47 -2.80 -16.76
N SER A 36 1.86 -3.97 -16.55
CA SER A 36 0.90 -4.19 -15.47
C SER A 36 1.51 -3.99 -14.09
N GLU A 37 2.83 -3.82 -14.00
CA GLU A 37 3.62 -3.66 -12.78
C GLU A 37 3.04 -2.62 -11.83
N GLY A 38 2.53 -1.49 -12.35
CA GLY A 38 1.88 -0.48 -11.50
C GLY A 38 0.63 -1.01 -10.79
N ARG A 39 -0.19 -1.79 -11.50
CA ARG A 39 -1.40 -2.41 -10.94
C ARG A 39 -1.05 -3.56 -10.00
N ASP A 40 -0.14 -4.44 -10.39
CA ASP A 40 0.28 -5.58 -9.56
C ASP A 40 0.96 -5.10 -8.27
N THR A 41 1.74 -4.02 -8.33
CA THR A 41 2.34 -3.37 -7.17
C THR A 41 1.29 -2.75 -6.26
N LEU A 42 0.32 -2.02 -6.83
CA LEU A 42 -0.79 -1.44 -6.05
C LEU A 42 -1.64 -2.52 -5.38
N ASP A 43 -2.00 -3.58 -6.10
CA ASP A 43 -2.76 -4.70 -5.56
C ASP A 43 -2.01 -5.39 -4.42
N SER A 44 -0.68 -5.56 -4.56
CA SER A 44 0.19 -6.07 -3.49
C SER A 44 0.24 -5.13 -2.27
N LEU A 45 0.36 -3.82 -2.49
CA LEU A 45 0.35 -2.81 -1.43
C LEU A 45 -0.98 -2.86 -0.66
N PHE A 46 -2.11 -2.95 -1.36
CA PHE A 46 -3.43 -3.06 -0.73
C PHE A 46 -3.57 -4.34 0.07
N TYR A 47 -3.10 -5.46 -0.45
CA TYR A 47 -3.12 -6.73 0.27
C TYR A 47 -2.33 -6.64 1.58
N ASP A 48 -1.05 -6.25 1.52
CA ASP A 48 -0.18 -6.13 2.69
C ASP A 48 -0.69 -5.09 3.68
N GLY A 49 -1.18 -3.94 3.19
CA GLY A 49 -1.73 -2.92 4.06
C GLY A 49 -2.99 -3.36 4.80
N ASN A 50 -3.84 -4.19 4.18
CA ASN A 50 -5.00 -4.75 4.88
C ASN A 50 -4.54 -5.76 5.92
N LEU A 51 -3.55 -6.60 5.62
CA LEU A 51 -2.96 -7.51 6.61
C LEU A 51 -2.40 -6.76 7.82
N ILE A 52 -1.64 -5.67 7.60
CA ILE A 52 -1.12 -4.83 8.69
C ILE A 52 -2.27 -4.24 9.50
N ALA A 53 -3.27 -3.65 8.83
CA ALA A 53 -4.40 -3.03 9.51
C ALA A 53 -5.21 -4.04 10.34
N ASP A 54 -5.44 -5.24 9.82
CA ASP A 54 -6.21 -6.27 10.49
C ASP A 54 -5.40 -6.90 11.62
N SER A 55 -4.09 -7.09 11.44
CA SER A 55 -3.17 -7.51 12.51
C SER A 55 -3.15 -6.49 13.64
N LEU A 56 -2.99 -5.20 13.35
CA LEU A 56 -3.06 -4.13 14.36
C LEU A 56 -4.36 -4.19 15.16
N LEU A 57 -5.50 -4.42 14.51
CA LEU A 57 -6.80 -4.48 15.16
C LEU A 57 -7.12 -5.82 15.83
N SER A 58 -6.17 -6.76 15.83
CA SER A 58 -6.26 -7.99 16.59
C SER A 58 -5.73 -7.81 18.02
N GLU A 59 -5.96 -8.82 18.86
CA GLU A 59 -5.33 -8.90 20.18
C GLU A 59 -3.83 -9.23 20.11
N GLY A 60 -3.36 -9.71 18.98
CA GLY A 60 -2.01 -10.24 18.83
C GLY A 60 -1.83 -11.59 19.51
N TYR A 61 -0.63 -12.14 19.39
CA TYR A 61 -0.28 -13.42 20.03
C TYR A 61 1.18 -13.43 20.47
N PRO A 62 1.48 -13.92 21.69
CA PRO A 62 0.55 -14.27 22.77
C PRO A 62 -0.31 -13.09 23.26
N GLU A 63 -1.42 -13.31 23.96
CA GLU A 63 -2.33 -12.22 24.38
C GLU A 63 -1.62 -11.10 25.16
N ASN A 64 -0.63 -11.46 25.98
CA ASN A 64 0.18 -10.53 26.78
C ASN A 64 1.60 -10.34 26.22
N TRP A 65 1.75 -10.39 24.89
CA TRP A 65 3.05 -10.28 24.24
C TRP A 65 3.84 -9.03 24.65
N ASP A 66 5.16 -9.18 24.67
CA ASP A 66 6.13 -8.11 24.82
C ASP A 66 7.12 -8.10 23.65
N SER A 67 8.09 -7.18 23.67
CA SER A 67 9.09 -7.05 22.62
C SER A 67 9.93 -8.32 22.41
N ASN A 68 9.97 -9.26 23.34
CA ASN A 68 10.74 -10.50 23.23
C ASN A 68 9.89 -11.71 22.82
N SER A 69 8.62 -11.73 23.22
CA SER A 69 7.71 -12.87 23.07
C SER A 69 6.68 -12.72 21.94
N VAL A 70 6.58 -11.53 21.33
CA VAL A 70 5.64 -11.27 20.23
C VAL A 70 5.86 -12.21 19.05
N ILE A 71 4.78 -12.87 18.64
CA ILE A 71 4.71 -13.70 17.42
C ILE A 71 3.83 -12.98 16.39
N ASN A 72 2.65 -12.49 16.81
CA ASN A 72 1.76 -11.68 15.98
C ASN A 72 1.46 -10.36 16.69
N ILE A 73 1.66 -9.25 15.99
CA ILE A 73 1.38 -7.93 16.54
C ILE A 73 -0.13 -7.69 16.54
N GLY A 74 -0.65 -7.22 17.66
CA GLY A 74 -1.99 -6.67 17.76
C GLY A 74 -2.06 -5.72 18.94
N ILE A 75 -2.76 -4.60 18.77
CA ILE A 75 -2.82 -3.51 19.74
C ILE A 75 -4.19 -3.39 20.41
N VAL A 76 -5.10 -4.34 20.15
CA VAL A 76 -6.46 -4.32 20.70
C VAL A 76 -6.57 -5.27 21.91
N ASN A 77 -7.49 -4.96 22.81
CA ASN A 77 -8.04 -5.84 23.83
C ASN A 77 -9.52 -5.47 23.99
N ASP A 78 -10.43 -6.44 24.01
CA ASP A 78 -11.88 -6.21 24.11
C ASP A 78 -12.42 -5.16 23.11
N ASN A 79 -11.99 -5.25 21.84
CA ASN A 79 -12.33 -4.30 20.76
C ASN A 79 -11.92 -2.84 21.00
N ARG A 80 -10.98 -2.59 21.92
CA ARG A 80 -10.43 -1.27 22.24
C ARG A 80 -8.92 -1.29 22.13
N ILE A 81 -8.31 -0.19 21.72
CA ILE A 81 -6.86 -0.09 21.75
C ILE A 81 -6.37 -0.23 23.19
N ASN A 82 -5.39 -1.10 23.37
CA ASN A 82 -4.64 -1.27 24.60
C ASN A 82 -3.38 -0.39 24.56
N GLU A 83 -3.32 0.62 25.42
CA GLU A 83 -2.20 1.58 25.49
C GLU A 83 -0.84 0.91 25.73
N THR A 84 -0.80 -0.15 26.56
CA THR A 84 0.45 -0.85 26.85
C THR A 84 0.98 -1.58 25.62
N LYS A 85 0.11 -2.26 24.85
CA LYS A 85 0.50 -2.90 23.59
C LYS A 85 0.90 -1.88 22.53
N LEU A 86 0.19 -0.75 22.47
CA LEU A 86 0.52 0.34 21.55
C LEU A 86 1.92 0.92 21.85
N GLN A 87 2.22 1.18 23.12
CA GLN A 87 3.54 1.64 23.57
C GLN A 87 4.64 0.61 23.24
N ARG A 88 4.40 -0.67 23.52
CA ARG A 88 5.35 -1.75 23.18
C ARG A 88 5.63 -1.81 21.68
N LEU A 89 4.60 -1.65 20.86
CA LEU A 89 4.76 -1.61 19.41
C LEU A 89 5.57 -0.38 18.99
N TYR A 90 5.30 0.79 19.57
CA TYR A 90 6.08 2.00 19.31
C TYR A 90 7.56 1.80 19.63
N ASP A 91 7.87 1.29 20.83
CA ASP A 91 9.24 1.00 21.25
C ASP A 91 9.91 -0.04 20.35
N LEU A 92 9.16 -1.05 19.91
CA LEU A 92 9.64 -2.07 18.96
C LEU A 92 9.94 -1.47 17.58
N THR A 93 9.11 -0.55 17.07
CA THR A 93 9.38 0.12 15.80
C THR A 93 10.60 1.03 15.85
N ILE A 94 10.91 1.63 17.01
CA ILE A 94 12.11 2.46 17.18
C ILE A 94 13.37 1.58 17.26
N SER A 95 13.28 0.48 18.02
CA SER A 95 14.44 -0.39 18.26
C SER A 95 14.75 -1.33 17.09
N ASP A 96 13.72 -1.90 16.46
CA ASP A 96 13.86 -2.87 15.38
C ASP A 96 12.65 -2.89 14.43
N TYR A 97 12.58 -1.85 13.60
CA TYR A 97 11.56 -1.73 12.54
C TYR A 97 11.61 -2.88 11.51
N SER A 98 12.79 -3.47 11.27
CA SER A 98 12.91 -4.59 10.34
C SER A 98 12.14 -5.81 10.87
N ARG A 99 12.28 -6.08 12.17
CA ARG A 99 11.52 -7.14 12.84
C ARG A 99 10.02 -6.90 12.81
N THR A 100 9.55 -5.66 12.96
CA THR A 100 8.10 -5.40 12.88
C THR A 100 7.54 -5.66 11.50
N LYS A 101 8.28 -5.37 10.42
CA LYS A 101 7.89 -5.78 9.05
C LYS A 101 7.76 -7.30 8.92
N ASN A 102 8.71 -8.04 9.48
CA ASN A 102 8.64 -9.51 9.48
C ASN A 102 7.44 -10.04 10.29
N LEU A 103 7.14 -9.43 11.43
CA LEU A 103 5.98 -9.80 12.27
C LEU A 103 4.65 -9.50 11.57
N PHE A 104 4.58 -8.43 10.78
CA PHE A 104 3.44 -8.15 9.91
C PHE A 104 3.43 -8.96 8.61
N ASN A 105 4.47 -9.75 8.36
CA ASN A 105 4.67 -10.50 7.13
C ASN A 105 4.57 -9.63 5.87
N THR A 106 5.19 -8.44 5.90
CA THR A 106 5.23 -7.51 4.77
C THR A 106 6.67 -7.23 4.33
N ARG A 107 6.84 -7.04 3.02
CA ARG A 107 8.09 -6.52 2.45
C ARG A 107 8.11 -5.00 2.34
N PHE A 108 6.95 -4.37 2.40
CA PHE A 108 6.77 -2.94 2.21
C PHE A 108 7.06 -2.18 3.49
N ASN A 109 7.35 -0.89 3.34
CA ASN A 109 7.46 0.00 4.48
C ASN A 109 6.07 0.49 4.88
N TYR A 110 5.89 0.74 6.18
CA TYR A 110 4.65 1.21 6.75
C TYR A 110 4.88 2.21 7.89
N TYR A 111 3.88 3.07 8.07
CA TYR A 111 3.64 3.76 9.32
C TYR A 111 2.13 3.84 9.52
N PHE A 112 1.72 4.11 10.74
CA PHE A 112 0.32 4.41 11.01
C PHE A 112 0.19 5.57 11.98
N ASN A 113 -0.95 6.24 11.90
CA ASN A 113 -1.32 7.29 12.83
C ASN A 113 -2.82 7.21 13.14
N PHE A 114 -3.26 8.08 14.04
CA PHE A 114 -4.64 8.19 14.41
C PHE A 114 -5.19 9.56 13.98
N SER A 115 -6.50 9.65 13.81
CA SER A 115 -7.18 10.92 13.47
C SER A 115 -7.02 12.00 14.54
N ARG A 116 -6.56 11.64 15.73
CA ARG A 116 -6.20 12.55 16.82
C ARG A 116 -4.79 12.22 17.32
N PRO A 117 -4.06 13.20 17.88
CA PRO A 117 -2.79 12.94 18.53
C PRO A 117 -2.95 11.88 19.63
N ILE A 118 -2.01 10.95 19.72
CA ILE A 118 -1.93 10.02 20.84
C ILE A 118 -0.77 10.45 21.72
N THR A 119 -1.01 10.43 23.03
CA THR A 119 0.02 10.58 24.04
C THR A 119 0.38 9.21 24.59
N MET A 120 1.67 8.86 24.54
CA MET A 120 2.16 7.64 25.19
C MET A 120 3.30 8.04 26.14
N GLY A 121 3.17 7.67 27.42
CA GLY A 121 4.12 8.10 28.46
C GLY A 121 4.24 9.63 28.63
N GLY A 122 3.20 10.40 28.27
CA GLY A 122 3.21 11.87 28.31
C GLY A 122 3.87 12.54 27.11
N VAL A 123 4.33 11.78 26.11
CA VAL A 123 4.91 12.29 24.87
C VAL A 123 3.88 12.20 23.75
N TYR A 124 3.73 13.27 22.98
CA TYR A 124 2.91 13.28 21.78
C TYR A 124 3.60 12.50 20.67
N VAL A 125 2.89 11.52 20.11
CA VAL A 125 3.37 10.70 19.00
C VAL A 125 2.49 10.96 17.78
N GLU A 126 3.11 11.49 16.73
CA GLU A 126 2.43 11.80 15.47
C GLU A 126 2.15 10.53 14.65
N PHE A 127 3.09 9.59 14.63
CA PHE A 127 3.00 8.32 13.92
C PHE A 127 3.86 7.24 14.57
N ILE A 128 3.56 5.99 14.24
CA ILE A 128 4.32 4.80 14.67
C ILE A 128 4.79 4.07 13.41
N GLY A 129 6.07 3.65 13.39
CA GLY A 129 6.74 3.11 12.20
C GLY A 129 7.73 4.10 11.59
N GLN A 130 8.08 3.92 10.32
CA GLN A 130 9.03 4.77 9.62
C GLN A 130 8.26 5.66 8.63
N LYS A 131 8.53 6.97 8.54
CA LYS A 131 7.87 7.83 7.55
C LYS A 131 8.84 8.19 6.44
N ASP A 132 8.50 7.87 5.20
CA ASP A 132 9.20 8.38 4.02
C ASP A 132 8.54 9.68 3.54
N LEU A 133 9.34 10.63 3.09
CA LEU A 133 8.88 11.91 2.55
C LEU A 133 8.53 11.82 1.07
N ASN A 134 9.12 10.89 0.32
CA ASN A 134 8.94 10.79 -1.14
C ASN A 134 8.81 9.33 -1.63
N PRO A 135 7.76 8.60 -1.22
CA PRO A 135 7.51 7.25 -1.72
C PRO A 135 7.09 7.26 -3.20
N ASP A 136 7.56 6.29 -3.99
CA ASP A 136 7.14 6.12 -5.39
C ASP A 136 5.66 5.73 -5.49
N ASN A 137 5.25 4.75 -4.67
CA ASN A 137 3.87 4.25 -4.61
C ASN A 137 3.44 4.15 -3.15
N ILE A 138 2.42 4.91 -2.75
CA ILE A 138 1.86 4.89 -1.40
C ILE A 138 0.36 4.67 -1.43
N ILE A 139 -0.12 3.81 -0.53
CA ILE A 139 -1.55 3.65 -0.26
C ILE A 139 -1.87 4.07 1.17
N LYS A 140 -3.17 4.29 1.42
CA LYS A 140 -3.70 4.57 2.74
C LYS A 140 -4.89 3.65 3.00
N ILE A 141 -4.88 2.97 4.13
CA ILE A 141 -5.99 2.15 4.62
C ILE A 141 -6.51 2.76 5.90
N GLN A 142 -7.83 2.85 6.02
CA GLN A 142 -8.50 3.44 7.17
C GLN A 142 -9.35 2.39 7.87
N ARG A 143 -9.32 2.42 9.20
CA ARG A 143 -10.15 1.59 10.07
C ARG A 143 -10.68 2.39 11.24
N PHE A 144 -11.86 2.02 11.74
CA PHE A 144 -12.45 2.62 12.93
C PHE A 144 -12.10 1.78 14.16
N VAL A 145 -11.73 2.44 15.25
CA VAL A 145 -11.35 1.78 16.50
C VAL A 145 -11.69 2.67 17.69
N ILE A 146 -11.83 2.08 18.88
CA ILE A 146 -12.08 2.81 20.12
C ILE A 146 -10.75 3.00 20.85
N PHE A 147 -10.43 4.26 21.19
CA PHE A 147 -9.29 4.62 22.01
C PHE A 147 -9.75 5.56 23.14
N GLU A 148 -9.43 5.24 24.39
CA GLU A 148 -9.86 6.01 25.58
C GLU A 148 -11.37 6.35 25.56
N ASN A 149 -12.22 5.35 25.32
CA ASN A 149 -13.70 5.50 25.19
C ASN A 149 -14.19 6.39 24.03
N ASN A 150 -13.33 6.79 23.10
CA ASN A 150 -13.71 7.63 21.97
C ASN A 150 -13.45 6.90 20.64
N PRO A 151 -14.33 7.05 19.65
CA PRO A 151 -14.06 6.55 18.31
C PRO A 151 -12.93 7.37 17.66
N VAL A 152 -11.95 6.68 17.11
CA VAL A 152 -10.85 7.27 16.34
C VAL A 152 -10.64 6.49 15.05
N THR A 153 -10.08 7.15 14.04
CA THR A 153 -9.68 6.49 12.79
C THR A 153 -8.21 6.13 12.87
N LEU A 154 -7.89 4.84 12.74
CA LEU A 154 -6.54 4.35 12.48
C LEU A 154 -6.27 4.48 10.97
N ASN A 155 -5.21 5.20 10.60
CA ASN A 155 -4.74 5.29 9.22
C ASN A 155 -3.42 4.54 9.09
N VAL A 156 -3.39 3.51 8.26
CA VAL A 156 -2.20 2.74 7.92
C VAL A 156 -1.72 3.16 6.54
N TYR A 157 -0.46 3.54 6.45
CA TYR A 157 0.20 3.93 5.20
C TYR A 157 1.23 2.87 4.85
N VAL A 158 1.23 2.44 3.60
CA VAL A 158 2.16 1.40 3.10
C VAL A 158 2.72 1.85 1.77
N TRP A 159 4.03 1.70 1.59
CA TRP A 159 4.73 2.05 0.36
C TRP A 159 5.89 1.11 0.03
N SER A 160 6.23 1.09 -1.26
CA SER A 160 7.44 0.45 -1.78
C SER A 160 8.62 1.40 -1.78
#